data_AF-A0A925BI89-F1
#
_entry.id   AF-A0A925BI89-F1
#
_cell.length_a   1.000
_cell.length_b   1.000
_cell.length_c   1.000
_cell.angle_alpha   90.00
_cell.angle_beta   90.00
_cell.angle_gamma   90.00
#
_symmetry.space_group_name_H-M   'P 1'
#
loop_
_entity.id
_entity.type
_entity.pdbx_description
1 polymer ?
#
loop_
_entity_poly.entity_id
_entity_poly.type
_entity_poly.pdbx_seq_one_letter_code
_entity_poly.pdbx_strand_id
1 'polypeptide(L)'
;MGRTGTSSAACEVAVLGPSVELLEPRLVLDASTPVDDLAAFAKALRDNGATLYGAAWDDTTTAQRQLFGDGSQFLTFVEVTNPNHTLNGVASANNITTTSPTWVFTDTSRLTGTQTLA
;
A
#
# COMPACT_ATOMS: atom_id res chain seq x y z
N MET A 1 66.19 -23.81 -12.18
CA MET A 1 65.76 -23.92 -10.77
C MET A 1 64.35 -23.36 -10.68
N GLY A 2 63.31 -24.20 -10.63
CA GLY A 2 62.49 -24.39 -9.42
C GLY A 2 61.47 -23.23 -9.26
N ARG A 3 60.15 -23.41 -9.17
CA ARG A 3 59.36 -24.49 -8.57
C ARG A 3 57.98 -24.51 -9.21
N THR A 4 57.48 -25.73 -9.44
CA THR A 4 56.06 -26.07 -9.58
C THR A 4 55.31 -25.78 -8.27
N GLY A 5 54.06 -25.36 -8.40
CA GLY A 5 53.12 -25.18 -7.29
C GLY A 5 51.68 -25.22 -7.78
N THR A 6 51.09 -26.41 -7.70
CA THR A 6 49.67 -26.69 -7.92
C THR A 6 48.84 -26.12 -6.78
N SER A 7 47.73 -25.44 -7.08
CA SER A 7 46.51 -25.55 -6.25
C SER A 7 45.27 -25.22 -7.07
N SER A 8 44.27 -26.07 -6.91
CA SER A 8 42.96 -26.04 -7.56
C SER A 8 41.91 -25.51 -6.58
N ALA A 9 40.77 -25.08 -7.14
CA ALA A 9 39.49 -24.73 -6.51
C ALA A 9 39.32 -23.28 -5.99
N ALA A 10 38.60 -22.46 -6.78
CA ALA A 10 37.27 -21.97 -6.40
C ALA A 10 36.58 -21.40 -7.65
N CYS A 11 35.37 -21.88 -7.91
CA CYS A 11 34.45 -21.38 -8.92
C CYS A 11 33.88 -20.05 -8.40
N GLU A 12 34.12 -18.92 -9.08
CA GLU A 12 33.41 -17.67 -8.78
C GLU A 12 32.75 -17.17 -10.06
N VAL A 13 31.42 -17.33 -10.08
CA VAL A 13 30.57 -16.81 -11.15
C VAL A 13 30.48 -15.29 -10.96
N ALA A 14 31.21 -14.54 -11.79
CA ALA A 14 31.05 -13.11 -11.90
C ALA A 14 29.76 -12.82 -12.69
N VAL A 15 28.69 -12.41 -11.99
CA VAL A 15 27.53 -11.81 -12.65
C VAL A 15 27.65 -10.28 -12.62
N LEU A 16 27.54 -9.75 -13.83
CA LEU A 16 27.54 -8.35 -14.20
C LEU A 16 26.36 -7.62 -13.55
N GLY A 17 26.63 -6.51 -12.86
CA GLY A 17 25.59 -5.53 -12.54
C GLY A 17 25.68 -4.38 -13.54
N PRO A 18 24.63 -4.06 -14.32
CA PRO A 18 24.59 -2.83 -15.08
C PRO A 18 24.21 -1.66 -14.14
N SER A 19 24.91 -0.56 -14.34
CA SER A 19 24.69 0.74 -13.73
C SER A 19 23.24 1.21 -13.88
N VAL A 20 22.55 1.41 -12.76
CA VAL A 20 21.24 2.07 -12.71
C VAL A 20 21.46 3.57 -12.50
N GLU A 21 21.26 4.36 -13.56
CA GLU A 21 21.15 5.82 -13.47
C GLU A 21 19.67 6.25 -13.36
N LEU A 22 19.44 7.06 -12.32
CA LEU A 22 18.35 7.95 -11.91
C LEU A 22 17.19 8.35 -12.87
N LEU A 23 16.06 8.74 -12.20
CA LEU A 23 14.78 9.37 -12.63
C LEU A 23 13.70 8.36 -13.05
N GLU A 24 12.62 8.11 -12.30
CA GLU A 24 11.62 8.99 -11.66
C GLU A 24 11.07 8.31 -10.37
N PRO A 25 10.57 9.02 -9.33
CA PRO A 25 9.71 8.37 -8.33
C PRO A 25 8.30 8.22 -8.92
N ARG A 26 8.17 7.47 -10.02
CA ARG A 26 6.88 6.85 -10.33
C ARG A 26 6.71 5.76 -9.30
N LEU A 27 5.55 5.73 -8.65
CA LEU A 27 5.13 4.67 -7.75
C LEU A 27 5.14 3.33 -8.50
N VAL A 28 6.31 2.74 -8.70
CA VAL A 28 6.45 1.33 -9.05
C VAL A 28 6.14 0.59 -7.77
N LEU A 29 4.86 0.23 -7.62
CA LEU A 29 4.48 -0.98 -6.90
C LEU A 29 5.24 -2.11 -7.60
N ASP A 30 6.47 -2.37 -7.15
CA ASP A 30 7.22 -3.52 -7.60
C ASP A 30 6.43 -4.74 -7.17
N ALA A 31 5.87 -5.46 -8.15
CA ALA A 31 5.06 -6.65 -7.92
C ALA A 31 5.86 -7.81 -7.28
N SER A 32 7.12 -7.59 -6.89
CA SER A 32 7.96 -8.50 -6.11
C SER A 32 8.08 -8.11 -4.64
N THR A 33 7.48 -7.00 -4.18
CA THR A 33 7.18 -6.85 -2.74
C THR A 33 6.10 -7.88 -2.41
N PRO A 34 6.40 -8.89 -1.58
CA PRO A 34 5.42 -9.89 -1.28
C PRO A 34 4.17 -9.23 -0.69
N VAL A 35 3.00 -9.66 -1.18
CA VAL A 35 1.69 -9.49 -0.53
C VAL A 35 1.70 -9.90 0.95
N ASP A 36 2.77 -10.55 1.41
CA ASP A 36 3.04 -10.91 2.80
C ASP A 36 3.20 -9.71 3.76
N ASP A 37 3.48 -8.48 3.28
CA ASP A 37 3.57 -7.30 4.15
C ASP A 37 2.46 -6.26 3.89
N LEU A 38 1.24 -6.63 4.29
CA LEU A 38 0.06 -5.76 4.29
C LEU A 38 0.27 -4.45 5.06
N ALA A 39 1.16 -4.47 6.06
CA ALA A 39 1.51 -3.28 6.82
C ALA A 39 2.38 -2.30 6.02
N ALA A 40 3.33 -2.79 5.24
CA ALA A 40 4.10 -1.98 4.29
C ALA A 40 3.19 -1.40 3.20
N PHE A 41 2.26 -2.20 2.67
CA PHE A 41 1.30 -1.70 1.68
C PHE A 41 0.38 -0.62 2.24
N ALA A 42 -0.16 -0.80 3.45
CA ALA A 42 -0.97 0.22 4.12
C ALA A 42 -0.20 1.52 4.41
N LYS A 43 1.08 1.42 4.81
CA LYS A 43 1.96 2.59 4.96
C LYS A 43 2.19 3.29 3.63
N ALA A 44 2.46 2.54 2.56
CA ALA A 44 2.63 3.10 1.23
C ALA A 44 1.38 3.86 0.76
N LEU A 45 0.18 3.31 0.99
CA LEU A 45 -1.07 4.02 0.71
C LEU A 45 -1.17 5.34 1.48
N ARG A 46 -0.89 5.32 2.78
CA ARG A 46 -0.86 6.52 3.63
C ARG A 46 0.16 7.54 3.15
N ASP A 47 1.39 7.11 2.83
CA ASP A 47 2.49 7.98 2.41
C ASP A 47 2.23 8.61 1.04
N ASN A 48 1.48 7.92 0.16
CA ASN A 48 0.99 8.46 -1.10
C ASN A 48 -0.31 9.30 -0.94
N GLY A 49 -0.77 9.49 0.29
CA GLY A 49 -1.92 10.32 0.64
C GLY A 49 -3.28 9.71 0.30
N ALA A 50 -3.36 8.39 0.14
CA ALA A 50 -4.64 7.70 0.03
C ALA A 50 -5.40 7.78 1.35
N THR A 51 -6.65 8.21 1.27
CA THR A 51 -7.56 8.32 2.42
C THR A 51 -8.77 7.44 2.19
N LEU A 52 -9.07 6.58 3.17
CA LEU A 52 -10.24 5.73 3.18
C LEU A 52 -11.35 6.38 4.01
N TYR A 53 -12.37 6.89 3.33
CA TYR A 53 -13.59 7.39 3.96
C TYR A 53 -14.61 6.26 4.06
N GLY A 54 -15.28 6.16 5.20
CA GLY A 54 -16.35 5.20 5.39
C GLY A 54 -16.83 5.19 6.84
N ALA A 55 -17.80 4.34 7.13
CA ALA A 55 -18.27 4.14 8.49
C ALA A 55 -17.62 2.89 9.10
N ALA A 56 -17.04 3.02 10.29
CA ALA A 56 -16.36 1.89 10.95
C ALA A 56 -17.30 0.76 11.38
N TRP A 57 -18.61 1.02 11.43
CA TRP A 57 -19.65 0.02 11.72
C TRP A 57 -20.27 -0.59 10.46
N ASP A 58 -20.00 -0.03 9.27
CA ASP A 58 -20.50 -0.55 8.01
C ASP A 58 -19.72 -1.81 7.62
N ASP A 59 -20.43 -2.88 7.27
CA ASP A 59 -19.82 -4.19 6.99
C ASP A 59 -18.82 -4.13 5.83
N THR A 60 -19.10 -3.34 4.79
CA THR A 60 -18.22 -3.23 3.61
C THR A 60 -16.95 -2.46 3.93
N THR A 61 -17.06 -1.38 4.69
CA THR A 61 -15.91 -0.59 5.15
C THR A 61 -15.06 -1.39 6.13
N THR A 62 -15.71 -2.13 7.04
CA THR A 62 -15.04 -3.01 7.99
C THR A 62 -14.28 -4.12 7.26
N ALA A 63 -14.93 -4.80 6.32
CA ALA A 63 -14.29 -5.85 5.51
C ALA A 63 -13.12 -5.29 4.69
N GLN A 64 -13.27 -4.12 4.05
CA GLN A 64 -12.18 -3.46 3.33
C GLN A 64 -10.94 -3.24 4.21
N ARG A 65 -11.15 -2.75 5.44
CA ARG A 65 -10.08 -2.50 6.41
C ARG A 65 -9.44 -3.79 6.89
N GLN A 66 -10.22 -4.87 7.04
CA GLN A 66 -9.73 -6.18 7.46
C GLN A 66 -8.87 -6.87 6.41
N LEU A 67 -9.01 -6.54 5.11
CA LEU A 67 -8.12 -7.06 4.06
C LEU A 67 -6.64 -6.77 4.35
N PHE A 68 -6.35 -5.70 5.11
CA PHE A 68 -5.00 -5.30 5.47
C PHE A 68 -4.48 -5.97 6.75
N GLY A 69 -5.28 -6.79 7.44
CA GLY A 69 -4.89 -7.42 8.71
C GLY A 69 -4.34 -6.40 9.71
N ASP A 70 -3.17 -6.69 10.29
CA ASP A 70 -2.45 -5.77 11.18
C ASP A 70 -2.07 -4.45 10.49
N GLY A 71 -1.94 -4.45 9.17
CA GLY A 71 -1.66 -3.27 8.37
C GLY A 71 -2.75 -2.21 8.43
N SER A 72 -3.98 -2.59 8.79
CA SER A 72 -5.14 -1.68 8.88
C SER A 72 -4.88 -0.47 9.79
N GLN A 73 -4.03 -0.63 10.81
CA GLN A 73 -3.65 0.46 11.73
C GLN A 73 -2.85 1.58 11.07
N PHE A 74 -2.23 1.32 9.91
CA PHE A 74 -1.45 2.30 9.17
C PHE A 74 -2.27 3.05 8.12
N LEU A 75 -3.50 2.59 7.83
CA LEU A 75 -4.39 3.26 6.89
C LEU A 75 -4.85 4.62 7.43
N THR A 76 -4.91 5.61 6.54
CA THR A 76 -5.59 6.88 6.82
C THR A 76 -7.10 6.68 6.70
N PHE A 77 -7.72 6.11 7.75
CA PHE A 77 -9.17 5.92 7.82
C PHE A 77 -9.86 7.15 8.43
N VAL A 78 -10.93 7.60 7.79
CA VAL A 78 -11.74 8.75 8.22
C VAL A 78 -13.20 8.34 8.40
N GLU A 79 -13.68 8.44 9.63
CA GLU A 79 -15.06 8.16 10.00
C GLU A 79 -16.00 9.25 9.47
N VAL A 80 -16.95 8.84 8.62
CA VAL A 80 -17.91 9.77 7.99
C VAL A 80 -19.28 9.79 8.67
N THR A 81 -19.47 9.03 9.75
CA THR A 81 -20.72 9.03 10.52
C THR A 81 -20.58 9.58 11.93
N ASN A 82 -21.70 10.01 12.50
CA ASN A 82 -21.85 10.33 13.90
C ASN A 82 -22.15 9.06 14.72
N PRO A 83 -22.09 9.10 16.07
CA PRO A 83 -22.45 7.95 16.90
C PRO A 83 -23.87 7.39 16.69
N ASN A 84 -24.80 8.20 16.16
CA ASN A 84 -26.15 7.77 15.79
C ASN A 84 -26.25 7.24 14.35
N HIS A 85 -25.13 6.93 13.71
CA HIS A 85 -25.00 6.37 12.36
C HIS A 85 -25.50 7.28 11.21
N THR A 86 -25.72 8.57 11.46
CA THR A 86 -25.98 9.55 10.40
C THR A 86 -24.68 10.12 9.83
N LEU A 87 -24.68 10.53 8.56
CA LEU A 87 -23.53 11.20 7.96
C LEU A 87 -23.17 12.49 8.71
N ASN A 88 -21.88 12.73 8.91
CA ASN A 88 -21.34 13.87 9.64
C ASN A 88 -20.84 14.98 8.69
N GLY A 89 -20.31 16.07 9.26
CA GLY A 89 -19.79 17.20 8.49
C GLY A 89 -18.59 16.83 7.59
N VAL A 90 -17.79 15.82 7.98
CA VAL A 90 -16.66 15.33 7.17
C VAL A 90 -17.17 14.67 5.90
N ALA A 91 -18.28 13.93 5.98
CA ALA A 91 -18.91 13.35 4.79
C ALA A 91 -19.27 14.44 3.77
N SER A 92 -19.96 15.49 4.23
CA SER A 92 -20.38 16.60 3.38
C SER A 92 -19.19 17.38 2.80
N ALA A 93 -18.17 17.67 3.61
CA ALA A 93 -16.97 18.38 3.18
C ALA A 93 -16.17 17.63 2.11
N ASN A 94 -16.25 16.30 2.10
CA ASN A 94 -15.52 15.44 1.17
C ASN A 94 -16.41 14.85 0.06
N ASN A 95 -17.66 15.32 -0.07
CA ASN A 95 -18.64 14.80 -1.03
C ASN A 95 -18.87 13.27 -0.92
N ILE A 96 -18.89 12.76 0.31
CA ILE A 96 -19.23 11.37 0.63
C ILE A 96 -20.72 11.30 0.94
N THR A 97 -21.44 10.49 0.18
CA THR A 97 -22.90 10.32 0.31
C THR A 97 -23.30 8.94 0.81
N THR A 98 -22.34 8.04 1.04
CA THR A 98 -22.55 6.65 1.44
C THR A 98 -21.64 6.27 2.62
N THR A 99 -22.00 5.21 3.34
CA THR A 99 -21.19 4.65 4.45
C THR A 99 -20.18 3.60 3.99
N SER A 100 -20.33 3.13 2.74
CA SER A 100 -19.44 2.21 2.06
C SER A 100 -18.05 2.82 1.82
N PRO A 101 -17.01 1.99 1.70
CA PRO A 101 -15.65 2.48 1.59
C PRO A 101 -15.49 3.34 0.34
N THR A 102 -14.89 4.51 0.50
CA THR A 102 -14.51 5.41 -0.59
C THR A 102 -13.07 5.81 -0.41
N TRP A 103 -12.22 5.38 -1.34
CA TRP A 103 -10.84 5.81 -1.42
C TRP A 103 -10.76 7.14 -2.16
N VAL A 104 -10.00 8.08 -1.63
CA VAL A 104 -9.64 9.33 -2.28
C VAL A 104 -8.13 9.45 -2.28
N PHE A 105 -7.56 9.73 -3.44
CA PHE A 105 -6.12 9.87 -3.64
C PHE A 105 -5.73 11.34 -3.78
N THR A 106 -4.42 11.61 -3.75
CA THR A 106 -3.87 12.97 -3.83
C THR A 106 -4.14 13.67 -5.15
N ASP A 107 -4.32 12.91 -6.24
CA ASP A 107 -4.74 13.42 -7.55
C ASP A 107 -6.27 13.67 -7.63
N THR A 108 -7.00 13.54 -6.52
CA THR A 108 -8.45 13.67 -6.37
C THR A 108 -9.28 12.57 -7.02
N SER A 109 -8.66 11.58 -7.66
CA SER A 109 -9.36 10.37 -8.09
C SER A 109 -9.97 9.62 -6.91
N ARG A 110 -11.04 8.88 -7.22
CA ARG A 110 -11.84 8.17 -6.22
C ARG A 110 -12.15 6.75 -6.67
N LEU A 111 -12.08 5.82 -5.74
CA LEU A 111 -12.60 4.47 -5.90
C LEU A 111 -13.69 4.25 -4.87
N THR A 112 -14.90 3.97 -5.33
CA THR A 112 -16.07 3.75 -4.48
C THR A 112 -16.36 2.28 -4.36
N GLY A 113 -16.72 1.83 -3.17
CA GLY A 113 -16.99 0.43 -2.89
C GLY A 113 -15.73 -0.36 -2.52
N THR A 114 -15.92 -1.66 -2.32
CA THR A 114 -14.87 -2.56 -1.91
C THR A 114 -13.85 -2.78 -3.02
N GLN A 115 -12.58 -2.61 -2.68
CA GLN A 115 -11.42 -2.84 -3.53
C GLN A 115 -10.68 -4.10 -3.09
N THR A 116 -10.24 -4.89 -4.06
CA THR A 116 -9.33 -6.02 -3.82
C THR A 116 -7.89 -5.53 -3.67
N LEU A 117 -7.08 -6.28 -2.92
CA LEU A 117 -5.62 -6.12 -2.91
C LEU A 117 -5.07 -6.89 -4.12
N ALA A 118 -4.15 -6.29 -4.87
CA ALA A 118 -3.52 -6.87 -6.06
C ALA A 118 -2.12 -7.37 -5.74
#